data_AF-A0A2V4EJE2-F1
#
_entry.id   AF-A0A2V4EJE2-F1
#
_cell.length_a   1.000
_cell.length_b   1.000
_cell.length_c   1.000
_cell.angle_alpha   90.00
_cell.angle_beta   90.00
_cell.angle_gamma   90.00
#
_symmetry.space_group_name_H-M   'P 1'
#
loop_
_entity.id
_entity.type
_entity.pdbx_description
1 polymer ?
#
loop_
_entity_poly.entity_id
_entity_poly.type
_entity_poly.pdbx_seq_one_letter_code
_entity_poly.pdbx_strand_id
1 'polypeptide(L)'
;MLGLFKKLLSGKKEQSAPTLSERDLNGRNHVGYPTMQLSREIDNLVKIKYAPIKRIVKVYKDTLFFKWGPSVINNTLSDEQLANLSGRNVQMVYLLLFRDMLRHISGLAKLKHFAEDWPEQFAQELLDNCNMLSDNDDADIAKKEALFANTKLFDVDNPIDSKHPENTEIPDWTAPLAELIMLKPEMIYHCHRPLMAAILKKKK
;
A
#
# COMPACT_ATOMS: atom_id res chain seq x y z
N MET A 1 56.53 10.71 4.58
CA MET A 1 55.70 10.05 3.54
C MET A 1 54.21 9.97 3.95
N LEU A 2 53.57 11.12 4.23
CA LEU A 2 52.12 11.18 4.57
C LEU A 2 51.37 12.27 3.79
N GLY A 3 52.04 13.00 2.89
CA GLY A 3 51.47 14.12 2.14
C GLY A 3 51.01 13.80 0.72
N LEU A 4 51.32 12.62 0.18
CA LEU A 4 51.06 12.28 -1.23
C LEU A 4 49.75 11.53 -1.48
N PHE A 5 49.14 10.93 -0.45
CA PHE A 5 47.86 10.21 -0.59
C PHE A 5 46.61 11.11 -0.53
N LYS A 6 46.71 12.34 -0.01
CA LYS A 6 45.56 13.27 0.06
C LYS A 6 45.18 13.88 -1.30
N LYS A 7 46.05 13.82 -2.30
CA LYS A 7 45.85 14.50 -3.60
C LYS A 7 45.11 13.66 -4.65
N LEU A 8 44.86 12.37 -4.36
CA LEU A 8 44.18 11.44 -5.26
C LEU A 8 42.68 11.25 -4.93
N LEU A 9 42.18 11.86 -3.84
CA LEU A 9 40.78 11.74 -3.41
C LEU A 9 39.95 13.02 -3.65
N SER A 10 40.55 14.09 -4.18
CA SER A 10 39.87 15.38 -4.40
C SER A 10 39.41 15.59 -5.85
N GLY A 11 39.13 14.51 -6.59
CA GLY A 11 38.93 14.54 -8.05
C GLY A 11 37.59 14.04 -8.57
N LYS A 12 36.62 13.69 -7.71
CA LYS A 12 35.23 13.51 -8.15
C LYS A 12 34.43 14.66 -7.57
N LYS A 13 34.23 15.70 -8.39
CA LYS A 13 33.10 16.61 -8.24
C LYS A 13 31.90 15.76 -7.84
N GLU A 14 31.29 16.10 -6.72
CA GLU A 14 29.88 15.83 -6.47
C GLU A 14 29.17 16.07 -7.80
N GLN A 15 28.85 14.98 -8.50
CA GLN A 15 27.88 15.05 -9.58
C GLN A 15 26.62 15.48 -8.84
N SER A 16 26.35 16.79 -8.92
CA SER A 16 25.15 17.42 -8.40
C SER A 16 24.01 16.47 -8.66
N ALA A 17 23.52 15.81 -7.60
CA ALA A 17 22.37 14.95 -7.73
C ALA A 17 21.32 15.77 -8.49
N PRO A 18 20.70 15.21 -9.56
CA PRO A 18 19.74 15.97 -10.34
C PRO A 18 18.74 16.60 -9.39
N THR A 19 18.59 17.92 -9.45
CA THR A 19 17.62 18.64 -8.63
C THR A 19 16.26 18.02 -8.92
N LEU A 20 15.62 17.47 -7.88
CA LEU A 20 14.33 16.81 -8.02
C LEU A 20 13.33 17.80 -8.62
N SER A 21 12.56 17.34 -9.61
CA SER A 21 11.45 18.13 -10.13
C SER A 21 10.37 18.29 -9.06
N GLU A 22 9.48 19.26 -9.23
CA GLU A 22 8.31 19.42 -8.35
C GLU A 22 7.46 18.13 -8.31
N ARG A 23 7.29 17.48 -9.45
CA ARG A 23 6.63 16.17 -9.54
C ARG A 23 7.34 15.10 -8.71
N ASP A 24 8.66 15.03 -8.76
CA ASP A 24 9.44 14.07 -7.96
C ASP A 24 9.31 14.34 -6.45
N LEU A 25 9.31 15.62 -6.06
CA LEU A 25 9.09 16.04 -4.68
C LEU A 25 7.68 15.66 -4.22
N ASN A 26 6.67 15.93 -5.03
CA ASN A 26 5.28 15.59 -4.71
C ASN A 26 5.09 14.07 -4.63
N GLY A 27 5.59 13.31 -5.60
CA GLY A 27 5.56 11.85 -5.56
C GLY A 27 6.27 11.28 -4.32
N ARG A 28 7.40 11.86 -3.91
CA ARG A 28 8.10 11.47 -2.68
C ARG A 28 7.30 11.80 -1.43
N ASN A 29 6.75 13.01 -1.33
CA ASN A 29 6.10 13.52 -0.13
C ASN A 29 4.72 12.91 0.09
N HIS A 30 3.94 12.75 -0.97
CA HIS A 30 2.55 12.32 -0.92
C HIS A 30 2.37 10.82 -1.13
N VAL A 31 3.35 10.13 -1.72
CA VAL A 31 3.27 8.68 -1.97
C VAL A 31 4.42 7.95 -1.29
N GLY A 32 5.68 8.33 -1.58
CA GLY A 32 6.87 7.62 -1.12
C GLY A 32 6.99 7.52 0.41
N TYR A 33 7.03 8.65 1.12
CA TYR A 33 7.16 8.65 2.57
C TYR A 33 5.98 7.98 3.29
N PRO A 34 4.71 8.25 2.94
CA PRO A 34 3.58 7.57 3.57
C PRO A 34 3.63 6.05 3.37
N THR A 35 4.00 5.60 2.16
CA THR A 35 4.22 4.17 1.86
C THR A 35 5.31 3.57 2.75
N MET A 36 6.45 4.26 2.88
CA MET A 36 7.58 3.79 3.68
C MET A 36 7.24 3.72 5.17
N GLN A 37 6.49 4.69 5.70
CA GLN A 37 6.04 4.69 7.09
C GLN A 37 5.17 3.45 7.37
N LEU A 38 4.10 3.25 6.59
CA LEU A 38 3.22 2.09 6.77
C LEU A 38 3.96 0.76 6.60
N SER A 39 4.86 0.67 5.60
CA SER A 39 5.69 -0.51 5.38
C SER A 39 6.56 -0.84 6.60
N ARG A 40 7.14 0.16 7.27
CA ARG A 40 7.98 -0.05 8.45
C ARG A 40 7.15 -0.54 9.62
N GLU A 41 5.97 0.02 9.84
CA GLU A 41 5.05 -0.43 10.88
C GLU A 41 4.60 -1.88 10.65
N ILE A 42 4.26 -2.25 9.41
CA ILE A 42 3.98 -3.65 9.03
C ILE A 42 5.16 -4.56 9.36
N ASP A 43 6.38 -4.19 8.97
CA ASP A 43 7.57 -5.01 9.22
C ASP A 43 7.85 -5.20 10.71
N ASN A 44 7.69 -4.15 11.50
CA ASN A 44 7.84 -4.18 12.94
C ASN A 44 6.80 -5.12 13.57
N LEU A 45 5.53 -4.97 13.20
CA LEU A 45 4.45 -5.77 13.76
C LEU A 45 4.58 -7.26 13.39
N VAL A 46 4.93 -7.54 12.14
CA VAL A 46 5.20 -8.91 11.66
C VAL A 46 6.39 -9.54 12.38
N LYS A 47 7.46 -8.78 12.60
CA LYS A 47 8.65 -9.27 13.31
C LYS A 47 8.33 -9.63 14.76
N ILE A 48 7.52 -8.83 15.44
CA ILE A 48 7.24 -8.98 16.88
C ILE A 48 6.16 -10.02 17.13
N LYS A 49 5.04 -9.96 16.40
CA LYS A 49 3.82 -10.73 16.72
C LYS A 49 3.44 -11.76 15.63
N TYR A 50 3.66 -11.45 14.36
CA TYR A 50 3.09 -12.21 13.24
C TYR A 50 4.14 -12.92 12.36
N ALA A 51 5.19 -13.46 12.97
CA ALA A 51 6.29 -14.12 12.26
C ALA A 51 5.85 -15.23 11.27
N PRO A 52 4.82 -16.06 11.55
CA PRO A 52 4.39 -17.12 10.63
C PRO A 52 3.92 -16.63 9.25
N ILE A 53 3.37 -15.42 9.14
CA ILE A 53 2.85 -14.87 7.88
C ILE A 53 3.86 -13.99 7.14
N LYS A 54 5.07 -13.82 7.68
CA LYS A 54 6.10 -12.90 7.17
C LYS A 54 6.35 -13.03 5.67
N ARG A 55 6.39 -14.26 5.14
CA ARG A 55 6.66 -14.48 3.71
C ARG A 55 5.52 -13.98 2.82
N ILE A 56 4.27 -14.20 3.24
CA ILE A 56 3.11 -13.76 2.46
C ILE A 56 2.99 -12.24 2.51
N VAL A 57 3.15 -11.65 3.69
CA VAL A 57 3.19 -10.19 3.88
C VAL A 57 4.27 -9.56 3.00
N LYS A 58 5.48 -10.14 2.97
CA LYS A 58 6.57 -9.63 2.13
C LYS A 58 6.19 -9.62 0.65
N VAL A 59 5.64 -10.72 0.12
CA VAL A 59 5.25 -10.81 -1.30
C VAL A 59 4.19 -9.77 -1.65
N TYR A 60 3.18 -9.63 -0.81
CA TYR A 60 2.09 -8.70 -1.03
C TYR A 60 2.60 -7.25 -0.99
N LYS A 61 3.35 -6.90 0.06
CA LYS A 61 3.92 -5.56 0.25
C LYS A 61 4.91 -5.18 -0.86
N ASP A 62 5.86 -6.06 -1.19
CA ASP A 62 6.85 -5.79 -2.25
C ASP A 62 6.16 -5.51 -3.60
N THR A 63 4.97 -6.06 -3.83
CA THR A 63 4.24 -5.85 -5.08
C THR A 63 3.28 -4.67 -5.03
N LEU A 64 2.43 -4.57 -4.01
CA LEU A 64 1.47 -3.49 -3.87
C LEU A 64 2.18 -2.16 -3.55
N PHE A 65 3.06 -2.14 -2.54
CA PHE A 65 3.59 -0.90 -1.97
C PHE A 65 4.79 -0.38 -2.76
N PHE A 66 5.58 -1.26 -3.39
CA PHE A 66 6.86 -0.87 -3.99
C PHE A 66 6.95 -1.07 -5.50
N LYS A 67 5.92 -1.65 -6.12
CA LYS A 67 5.84 -1.75 -7.58
C LYS A 67 4.60 -1.05 -8.09
N TRP A 68 3.42 -1.51 -7.68
CA TRP A 68 2.18 -1.02 -8.24
C TRP A 68 1.84 0.39 -7.77
N GLY A 69 1.69 0.60 -6.46
CA GLY A 69 1.13 1.83 -5.90
C GLY A 69 1.88 3.09 -6.33
N PRO A 70 3.20 3.18 -6.08
CA PRO A 70 4.00 4.30 -6.53
C PRO A 70 3.98 4.48 -8.06
N SER A 71 4.03 3.39 -8.83
CA SER A 71 4.04 3.50 -10.29
C SER A 71 2.70 3.96 -10.86
N VAL A 72 1.57 3.45 -10.36
CA VAL A 72 0.26 3.83 -10.88
C VAL A 72 -0.07 5.25 -10.49
N ILE A 73 0.14 5.63 -9.22
CA ILE A 73 -0.13 6.98 -8.76
C ILE A 73 0.74 8.00 -9.52
N ASN A 74 2.06 7.75 -9.62
CA ASN A 74 2.97 8.67 -10.30
C ASN A 74 2.85 8.67 -11.83
N ASN A 75 2.17 7.71 -12.46
CA ASN A 75 1.97 7.71 -13.91
C ASN A 75 0.58 8.20 -14.31
N THR A 76 -0.40 8.10 -13.42
CA THR A 76 -1.80 8.39 -13.72
C THR A 76 -2.20 9.79 -13.29
N LEU A 77 -1.77 10.23 -12.11
CA LEU A 77 -2.17 11.54 -11.59
C LEU A 77 -1.45 12.67 -12.32
N SER A 78 -2.17 13.76 -12.60
CA SER A 78 -1.56 15.02 -13.02
C SER A 78 -0.66 15.58 -11.92
N ASP A 79 0.21 16.56 -12.24
CA ASP A 79 1.04 17.24 -11.24
C ASP A 79 0.20 17.89 -10.12
N GLU A 80 -0.92 18.51 -10.50
CA GLU A 80 -1.88 19.12 -9.57
C GLU A 80 -2.56 18.08 -8.68
N GLN A 81 -3.01 16.95 -9.24
CA GLN A 81 -3.59 15.87 -8.45
C GLN A 81 -2.56 15.28 -7.49
N LEU A 82 -1.31 15.12 -7.93
CA LEU A 82 -0.24 14.58 -7.10
C LEU A 82 0.14 15.53 -5.96
N ALA A 83 0.13 16.85 -6.20
CA ALA A 83 0.38 17.88 -5.20
C ALA A 83 -0.72 17.93 -4.12
N ASN A 84 -1.97 17.65 -4.51
CA ASN A 84 -3.13 17.66 -3.61
C ASN A 84 -3.43 16.29 -2.99
N LEU A 85 -2.68 15.25 -3.34
CA LEU A 85 -2.88 13.90 -2.81
C LEU A 85 -2.50 13.83 -1.33
N SER A 86 -3.45 13.45 -0.47
CA SER A 86 -3.15 13.21 0.93
C SER A 86 -2.35 11.91 1.11
N GLY A 87 -1.19 12.01 1.74
CA GLY A 87 -0.39 10.84 2.10
C GLY A 87 -1.11 9.86 3.04
N ARG A 88 -2.00 10.37 3.90
CA ARG A 88 -2.85 9.53 4.76
C ARG A 88 -3.90 8.78 3.96
N ASN A 89 -4.42 9.35 2.86
CA ASN A 89 -5.33 8.64 1.95
C ASN A 89 -4.61 7.45 1.31
N VAL A 90 -3.36 7.65 0.86
CA VAL A 90 -2.52 6.57 0.32
C VAL A 90 -2.31 5.46 1.36
N GLN A 91 -1.97 5.82 2.60
CA GLN A 91 -1.81 4.86 3.69
C GLN A 91 -3.11 4.09 3.98
N MET A 92 -4.24 4.79 4.02
CA MET A 92 -5.55 4.17 4.26
C MET A 92 -5.88 3.15 3.17
N VAL A 93 -5.72 3.50 1.89
CA VAL A 93 -5.99 2.56 0.79
C VAL A 93 -5.11 1.33 0.89
N TYR A 94 -3.81 1.50 1.14
CA TYR A 94 -2.91 0.36 1.34
C TYR A 94 -3.28 -0.49 2.56
N LEU A 95 -3.66 0.14 3.67
CA LEU A 95 -4.10 -0.57 4.87
C LEU A 95 -5.36 -1.41 4.59
N LEU A 96 -6.34 -0.86 3.88
CA LEU A 96 -7.60 -1.55 3.57
C LEU A 96 -7.36 -2.75 2.64
N LEU A 97 -6.57 -2.58 1.58
CA LEU A 97 -6.19 -3.68 0.69
C LEU A 97 -5.39 -4.76 1.43
N PHE A 98 -4.45 -4.34 2.28
CA PHE A 98 -3.64 -5.25 3.09
C PHE A 98 -4.50 -6.03 4.10
N ARG A 99 -5.42 -5.36 4.80
CA ARG A 99 -6.36 -5.95 5.75
C ARG A 99 -7.25 -6.99 5.07
N ASP A 100 -7.77 -6.68 3.88
CA ASP A 100 -8.54 -7.64 3.10
C ASP A 100 -7.72 -8.90 2.76
N MET A 101 -6.47 -8.73 2.34
CA MET A 101 -5.56 -9.86 2.12
C MET A 101 -5.37 -10.72 3.39
N LEU A 102 -5.22 -10.10 4.56
CA LEU A 102 -5.12 -10.83 5.83
C LEU A 102 -6.42 -11.58 6.17
N ARG A 103 -7.60 -10.97 5.92
CA ARG A 103 -8.91 -11.62 6.12
C ARG A 103 -9.04 -12.88 5.28
N HIS A 104 -8.72 -12.80 3.99
CA HIS A 104 -8.67 -13.96 3.08
C HIS A 104 -7.73 -15.05 3.59
N ILE A 105 -6.54 -14.69 4.10
CA ILE A 105 -5.61 -15.67 4.67
C ILE A 105 -6.18 -16.33 5.93
N SER A 106 -6.81 -15.53 6.80
CA SER A 106 -7.38 -16.01 8.07
C SER A 106 -8.52 -17.00 7.85
N GLY A 107 -9.37 -16.77 6.82
CA GLY A 107 -10.43 -17.68 6.44
C GLY A 107 -9.93 -19.02 5.90
N LEU A 108 -8.68 -19.06 5.40
CA LEU A 108 -8.08 -20.27 4.85
C LEU A 108 -7.17 -21.03 5.83
N ALA A 109 -6.60 -20.36 6.82
CA ALA A 109 -5.67 -20.98 7.75
C ALA A 109 -5.79 -20.36 9.14
N LYS A 110 -6.27 -21.16 10.11
CA LYS A 110 -6.23 -20.78 11.52
C LYS A 110 -4.79 -20.84 12.01
N LEU A 111 -4.24 -19.71 12.42
CA LEU A 111 -2.95 -19.66 13.06
C LEU A 111 -3.15 -19.99 14.55
N LYS A 112 -2.67 -21.14 15.01
CA LYS A 112 -2.97 -21.77 16.32
C LYS A 112 -2.85 -20.84 17.55
N HIS A 113 -2.02 -19.81 17.47
CA HIS A 113 -1.70 -18.91 18.59
C HIS A 113 -2.26 -17.49 18.43
N PHE A 114 -3.11 -17.27 17.43
CA PHE A 114 -3.72 -15.98 17.16
C PHE A 114 -5.21 -16.02 17.47
N ALA A 115 -5.74 -14.89 17.91
CA ALA A 115 -7.19 -14.69 18.06
C ALA A 115 -7.88 -14.84 16.69
N GLU A 116 -9.17 -15.15 16.68
CA GLU A 116 -9.90 -15.34 15.41
C GLU A 116 -9.98 -14.05 14.58
N ASP A 117 -10.04 -12.90 15.25
CA ASP A 117 -10.08 -11.54 14.71
C ASP A 117 -8.68 -10.91 14.54
N TRP A 118 -7.61 -11.71 14.52
CA TRP A 118 -6.25 -11.19 14.40
C TRP A 118 -6.00 -10.25 13.20
N PRO A 119 -6.66 -10.39 12.03
CA PRO A 119 -6.51 -9.42 10.93
C PRO A 119 -6.99 -8.02 11.33
N GLU A 120 -8.03 -7.95 12.16
CA GLU A 120 -8.63 -6.70 12.63
C GLU A 120 -7.73 -6.04 13.66
N GLN A 121 -7.22 -6.80 14.63
CA GLN A 121 -6.26 -6.31 15.62
C GLN A 121 -4.98 -5.81 14.93
N PHE A 122 -4.49 -6.55 13.93
CA PHE A 122 -3.34 -6.13 13.14
C PHE A 122 -3.60 -4.79 12.44
N ALA A 123 -4.76 -4.65 11.78
CA ALA A 123 -5.10 -3.45 11.05
C ALA A 123 -5.32 -2.25 11.98
N GLN A 124 -5.93 -2.46 13.15
CA GLN A 124 -6.13 -1.43 14.16
C GLN A 124 -4.79 -0.91 14.70
N GLU A 125 -3.85 -1.80 15.05
CA GLU A 125 -2.52 -1.38 15.50
C GLU A 125 -1.79 -0.53 14.46
N LEU A 126 -1.92 -0.85 13.16
CA LEU A 126 -1.35 -0.04 12.10
C LEU A 126 -2.04 1.31 11.92
N LEU A 127 -3.38 1.33 12.00
CA LEU A 127 -4.18 2.54 11.91
C LEU A 127 -3.75 3.55 12.97
N ASP A 128 -3.59 3.06 14.20
CA ASP A 128 -3.21 3.84 15.37
C ASP A 128 -1.75 4.29 15.29
N ASN A 129 -0.81 3.38 15.00
CA ASN A 129 0.61 3.72 14.89
C ASN A 129 0.91 4.72 13.77
N CYS A 130 0.13 4.69 12.68
CA CYS A 130 0.27 5.63 11.59
C CYS A 130 -0.59 6.89 11.76
N ASN A 131 -1.39 7.00 12.82
CA ASN A 131 -2.28 8.14 13.09
C ASN A 131 -3.16 8.50 11.87
N MET A 132 -3.76 7.48 11.23
CA MET A 132 -4.45 7.66 9.95
C MET A 132 -5.82 8.37 10.07
N LEU A 133 -6.39 8.44 11.28
CA LEU A 133 -7.68 9.05 11.57
C LEU A 133 -7.60 10.22 12.57
N SER A 134 -6.40 10.77 12.84
CA SER A 134 -6.21 11.71 13.94
C SER A 134 -6.16 13.19 13.52
N ASP A 135 -6.51 13.51 12.28
CA ASP A 135 -6.37 14.87 11.74
C ASP A 135 -7.75 15.53 11.63
N ASN A 136 -7.95 16.59 12.42
CA ASN A 136 -9.23 17.27 12.54
C ASN A 136 -9.60 18.07 11.27
N ASP A 137 -8.61 18.40 10.42
CA ASP A 137 -8.80 19.12 9.17
C ASP A 137 -8.86 18.19 7.95
N ASP A 138 -8.95 16.88 8.18
CA ASP A 138 -9.00 15.85 7.14
C ASP A 138 -10.39 15.78 6.51
N ALA A 139 -10.52 16.38 5.32
CA ALA A 139 -11.77 16.41 4.57
C ALA A 139 -12.34 15.01 4.23
N ASP A 140 -11.51 13.97 4.27
CA ASP A 140 -11.91 12.58 4.00
C ASP A 140 -12.11 11.75 5.28
N ILE A 141 -12.04 12.33 6.48
CA ILE A 141 -12.06 11.56 7.74
C ILE A 141 -13.27 10.65 7.86
N ALA A 142 -14.48 11.16 7.61
CA ALA A 142 -15.71 10.38 7.71
C ALA A 142 -15.73 9.21 6.70
N LYS A 143 -15.17 9.42 5.50
CA LYS A 143 -15.04 8.38 4.48
C LYS A 143 -14.06 7.30 4.93
N LYS A 144 -12.92 7.69 5.49
CA LYS A 144 -11.91 6.76 6.03
C LYS A 144 -12.46 5.94 7.20
N GLU A 145 -13.16 6.58 8.13
CA GLU A 145 -13.83 5.91 9.24
C GLU A 145 -14.85 4.88 8.75
N ALA A 146 -15.71 5.26 7.80
CA ALA A 146 -16.69 4.35 7.22
C ALA A 146 -16.03 3.17 6.48
N LEU A 147 -14.97 3.44 5.71
CA LEU A 147 -14.20 2.41 5.02
C LEU A 147 -13.50 1.46 5.99
N PHE A 148 -12.92 1.99 7.07
CA PHE A 148 -12.25 1.18 8.07
C PHE A 148 -13.24 0.40 8.96
N ALA A 149 -14.43 0.93 9.23
CA ALA A 149 -15.50 0.19 9.90
C ALA A 149 -16.03 -0.98 9.06
N ASN A 150 -15.82 -0.98 7.74
CA ASN A 150 -16.32 -2.02 6.86
C ASN A 150 -15.62 -3.38 7.09
N THR A 151 -16.42 -4.40 7.40
CA THR A 151 -15.98 -5.77 7.66
C THR A 151 -16.15 -6.72 6.47
N LYS A 152 -16.75 -6.26 5.37
CA LYS A 152 -16.96 -7.09 4.18
C LYS A 152 -15.62 -7.46 3.54
N LEU A 153 -15.54 -8.72 3.12
CA LEU A 153 -14.44 -9.22 2.31
C LEU A 153 -14.59 -8.73 0.88
N PHE A 154 -13.51 -8.30 0.24
CA PHE A 154 -13.53 -7.87 -1.15
C PHE A 154 -13.64 -9.09 -2.06
N ASP A 155 -14.64 -9.08 -2.94
CA ASP A 155 -14.76 -10.09 -3.98
C ASP A 155 -13.64 -9.91 -5.01
N VAL A 156 -12.90 -10.98 -5.21
CA VAL A 156 -11.72 -11.10 -6.09
C VAL A 156 -11.80 -12.34 -7.00
N ASP A 157 -12.91 -13.08 -6.94
CA ASP A 157 -13.05 -14.38 -7.58
C ASP A 157 -13.39 -14.27 -9.07
N ASN A 158 -14.04 -13.19 -9.48
CA ASN A 158 -14.49 -12.94 -10.85
C ASN A 158 -13.43 -12.16 -11.65
N PRO A 159 -12.52 -12.80 -12.42
CA PRO A 159 -11.50 -12.09 -13.21
C PRO A 159 -12.12 -11.21 -14.28
N ILE A 160 -11.66 -9.98 -14.36
CA ILE A 160 -11.98 -9.03 -15.44
C ILE A 160 -10.73 -8.93 -16.32
N ASP A 161 -10.67 -9.72 -17.39
CA ASP A 161 -9.55 -9.73 -18.33
C ASP A 161 -9.97 -10.25 -19.72
N SER A 162 -9.06 -10.17 -20.69
CA SER A 162 -9.34 -10.60 -22.08
C SER A 162 -9.67 -12.09 -22.22
N LYS A 163 -9.41 -12.92 -21.20
CA LYS A 163 -9.75 -14.34 -21.18
C LYS A 163 -11.15 -14.62 -20.62
N HIS A 164 -11.78 -13.62 -19.99
CA HIS A 164 -13.11 -13.70 -19.39
C HIS A 164 -13.94 -12.48 -19.85
N PRO A 165 -14.21 -12.36 -21.17
CA PRO A 165 -14.93 -11.21 -21.73
C PRO A 165 -16.37 -11.05 -21.19
N GLU A 166 -16.93 -12.11 -20.59
CA GLU A 166 -18.22 -12.09 -19.90
C GLU A 166 -18.20 -11.23 -18.61
N ASN A 167 -17.04 -11.03 -18.00
CA ASN A 167 -16.87 -10.25 -16.78
C ASN A 167 -16.37 -8.85 -17.12
N THR A 168 -17.26 -7.87 -17.04
CA THR A 168 -16.93 -6.45 -17.31
C THR A 168 -17.24 -5.52 -16.14
N GLU A 169 -17.95 -6.00 -15.13
CA GLU A 169 -18.42 -5.21 -14.01
C GLU A 169 -17.33 -5.04 -12.95
N ILE A 170 -16.86 -3.81 -12.76
CA ILE A 170 -15.91 -3.48 -11.70
C ILE A 170 -16.64 -3.51 -10.35
N PRO A 171 -16.14 -4.26 -9.33
CA PRO A 171 -16.82 -4.37 -8.05
C PRO A 171 -16.96 -3.04 -7.28
N ASP A 172 -18.13 -2.80 -6.69
CA ASP A 172 -18.46 -1.56 -5.96
C ASP A 172 -17.49 -1.20 -4.83
N TRP A 173 -16.86 -2.20 -4.21
CA TRP A 173 -15.91 -1.98 -3.11
C TRP A 173 -14.70 -1.15 -3.56
N THR A 174 -14.39 -1.12 -4.85
CA THR A 174 -13.22 -0.42 -5.39
C THR A 174 -13.42 1.09 -5.49
N ALA A 175 -14.66 1.55 -5.72
CA ALA A 175 -14.98 2.95 -5.96
C ALA A 175 -14.57 3.88 -4.80
N PRO A 176 -14.96 3.63 -3.54
CA PRO A 176 -14.61 4.54 -2.45
C PRO A 176 -13.10 4.52 -2.10
N LEU A 177 -12.38 3.43 -2.42
CA LEU A 177 -10.92 3.38 -2.28
C LEU A 177 -10.24 4.20 -3.38
N ALA A 178 -10.73 4.10 -4.61
CA ALA A 178 -10.17 4.82 -5.75
C ALA A 178 -10.35 6.34 -5.60
N GLU A 179 -11.50 6.76 -5.08
CA GLU A 179 -11.81 8.16 -4.80
C GLU A 179 -10.80 8.80 -3.83
N LEU A 180 -10.42 8.10 -2.76
CA LEU A 180 -9.44 8.60 -1.77
C LEU A 180 -8.09 9.00 -2.41
N ILE A 181 -7.70 8.32 -3.49
CA ILE A 181 -6.40 8.55 -4.14
C ILE A 181 -6.54 9.02 -5.59
N MET A 182 -7.72 9.54 -5.97
CA MET A 182 -8.03 10.10 -7.29
C MET A 182 -7.73 9.16 -8.47
N LEU A 183 -7.83 7.84 -8.24
CA LEU A 183 -7.67 6.83 -9.28
C LEU A 183 -9.03 6.36 -9.79
N LYS A 184 -9.01 5.61 -10.89
CA LYS A 184 -10.20 4.91 -11.36
C LYS A 184 -10.37 3.57 -10.64
N PRO A 185 -11.62 3.11 -10.39
CA PRO A 185 -11.89 1.88 -9.64
C PRO A 185 -11.22 0.62 -10.22
N GLU A 186 -11.13 0.51 -11.55
CA GLU A 186 -10.48 -0.62 -12.23
C GLU A 186 -8.99 -0.75 -11.86
N MET A 187 -8.32 0.36 -11.57
CA MET A 187 -6.91 0.34 -11.20
C MET A 187 -6.72 -0.34 -9.84
N ILE A 188 -7.61 -0.06 -8.87
CA ILE A 188 -7.61 -0.71 -7.56
C ILE A 188 -7.87 -2.21 -7.72
N TYR A 189 -8.88 -2.57 -8.52
CA TYR A 189 -9.23 -3.97 -8.79
C TYR A 189 -8.06 -4.74 -9.40
N HIS A 190 -7.47 -4.22 -10.49
CA HIS A 190 -6.35 -4.87 -11.19
C HIS A 190 -5.06 -4.89 -10.39
N CYS A 191 -4.96 -4.08 -9.33
CA CYS A 191 -3.88 -4.20 -8.37
C CYS A 191 -4.07 -5.40 -7.44
N HIS A 192 -5.22 -5.40 -6.75
CA HIS A 192 -5.43 -6.27 -5.61
C HIS A 192 -5.72 -7.70 -6.04
N ARG A 193 -6.59 -7.87 -7.04
CA ARG A 193 -7.08 -9.18 -7.44
C ARG A 193 -5.98 -10.15 -7.90
N PRO A 194 -5.02 -9.77 -8.77
CA PRO A 194 -3.95 -10.68 -9.17
C PRO A 194 -3.07 -11.12 -8.00
N LEU A 195 -2.84 -10.24 -7.01
CA LEU A 195 -2.09 -10.57 -5.80
C LEU A 195 -2.85 -11.58 -4.94
N MET A 196 -4.15 -11.35 -4.75
CA MET A 196 -5.01 -12.29 -4.05
C MET A 196 -5.03 -13.64 -4.77
N ALA A 197 -5.27 -13.68 -6.07
CA ALA A 197 -5.23 -14.91 -6.85
C ALA A 197 -3.90 -15.67 -6.69
N ALA A 198 -2.76 -14.97 -6.70
CA ALA A 198 -1.44 -15.58 -6.50
C ALA A 198 -1.23 -16.13 -5.09
N ILE A 199 -1.72 -15.44 -4.06
CA ILE A 199 -1.65 -15.86 -2.65
C ILE A 199 -2.54 -17.08 -2.41
N LEU A 200 -3.77 -17.05 -2.93
CA LEU A 200 -4.76 -18.12 -2.79
C LEU A 200 -4.35 -19.38 -3.58
N LYS A 201 -3.77 -19.22 -4.77
CA LYS A 201 -3.31 -20.36 -5.61
C LYS A 201 -2.16 -21.13 -4.99
N LYS A 202 -1.24 -20.48 -4.26
CA LYS A 202 -0.10 -21.13 -3.60
C LYS A 202 -0.49 -22.06 -2.42
N LYS A 203 -1.79 -22.19 -2.15
CA LYS A 203 -2.36 -23.04 -1.10
C LYS A 203 -3.19 -24.23 -1.63
N LYS A 204 -3.39 -24.35 -2.94
CA LYS A 204 -3.87 -25.57 -3.60
C LYS A 204 -2.66 -26.41 -4.03
#